data_AF-A0A7Y3I9V9-F1
#
_entry.id   AF-A0A7Y3I9V9-F1
#
_cell.length_a   1.000
_cell.length_b   1.000
_cell.length_c   1.000
_cell.angle_alpha   90.00
_cell.angle_beta   90.00
_cell.angle_gamma   90.00
#
_symmetry.space_group_name_H-M   'P 1'
#
loop_
_entity.id
_entity.type
_entity.pdbx_description
1 polymer ?
#
loop_
_entity_poly.entity_id
_entity_poly.type
_entity_poly.pdbx_seq_one_letter_code
_entity_poly.pdbx_strand_id
1 'polypeptide(L)'
;MRALAYPTVLAALLIGSGCDDLLFDPPEDKSTAAIYVELWETFDRGYAPFEVRAVDWAAALDRHRPADGASEDALFQASSDLLAELDDGHVVLVAPGRPLFVAKQTFRDNTFGLDIDLGIIIRQFTEGLFTSGAARYGALPGDVAYV
;
A
#
# COMPACT_ATOMS: atom_id res chain seq x y z
N MET A 1 59.51 -21.08 -11.33
CA MET A 1 58.85 -19.81 -10.98
C MET A 1 57.40 -19.85 -11.42
N ARG A 2 56.50 -19.70 -10.43
CA ARG A 2 55.13 -19.16 -10.47
C ARG A 2 54.01 -19.95 -11.18
N ALA A 3 53.14 -20.44 -10.30
CA ALA A 3 51.79 -20.93 -10.50
C ALA A 3 50.81 -19.88 -11.09
N LEU A 4 49.69 -20.39 -11.62
CA LEU A 4 48.27 -19.99 -11.45
C LEU A 4 47.52 -20.42 -12.75
N ALA A 5 46.70 -21.48 -12.78
CA ALA A 5 45.42 -21.72 -12.11
C ALA A 5 44.25 -20.84 -12.63
N TYR A 6 43.37 -21.49 -13.41
CA TYR A 6 41.94 -21.22 -13.67
C TYR A 6 41.48 -19.88 -14.27
N PRO A 7 40.89 -19.91 -15.49
CA PRO A 7 39.86 -18.96 -15.88
C PRO A 7 38.52 -19.66 -16.20
N THR A 8 38.16 -20.71 -15.46
CA THR A 8 36.82 -21.35 -15.50
C THR A 8 36.09 -21.23 -14.17
N VAL A 9 36.39 -20.20 -13.38
CA VAL A 9 35.72 -19.96 -12.08
C VAL A 9 34.86 -18.69 -12.09
N LEU A 10 34.94 -17.83 -13.11
CA LEU A 10 34.25 -16.54 -13.11
C LEU A 10 32.86 -16.54 -13.78
N ALA A 11 32.17 -17.67 -13.82
CA ALA A 11 30.84 -17.79 -14.43
C ALA A 11 29.79 -18.48 -13.53
N ALA A 12 30.08 -18.65 -12.23
CA ALA A 12 29.18 -19.29 -11.28
C ALA A 12 28.66 -18.34 -10.18
N LEU A 13 28.85 -17.02 -10.32
CA LEU A 13 28.44 -16.02 -9.33
C LEU A 13 27.22 -15.21 -9.78
N LEU A 14 26.21 -15.90 -10.33
CA LEU A 14 24.88 -15.33 -10.61
C LEU A 14 23.81 -16.33 -10.16
N ILE A 15 23.93 -16.81 -8.93
CA ILE A 15 22.81 -17.43 -8.21
C ILE A 15 22.04 -16.29 -7.53
N GLY A 16 21.33 -15.52 -8.35
CA GLY A 16 20.31 -14.59 -7.88
C GLY A 16 19.02 -15.34 -7.63
N SER A 17 19.03 -16.24 -6.64
CA SER A 17 17.78 -16.72 -6.05
C SER A 17 17.33 -15.61 -5.11
N GLY A 18 16.32 -14.83 -5.52
CA GLY A 18 15.64 -13.92 -4.60
C GLY A 18 15.14 -14.72 -3.40
N CYS A 19 15.81 -14.58 -2.26
CA CYS A 19 15.34 -15.08 -0.98
C CYS A 19 14.53 -13.97 -0.33
N ASP A 20 13.24 -13.92 -0.65
CA ASP A 20 12.31 -13.02 0.05
C ASP A 20 12.20 -13.41 1.53
N ASP A 21 12.42 -14.69 1.87
CA ASP A 21 12.40 -15.25 3.24
C ASP A 21 13.55 -14.76 4.16
N LEU A 22 14.57 -14.06 3.64
CA LEU A 22 15.67 -13.54 4.47
C LEU A 22 15.46 -12.09 4.94
N LEU A 23 14.44 -11.40 4.44
CA LEU A 23 14.19 -10.00 4.78
C LEU A 23 13.16 -9.83 5.89
N PHE A 24 12.34 -10.84 6.17
CA PHE A 24 11.27 -10.76 7.16
C PHE A 24 11.17 -12.08 7.93
N ASP A 25 11.48 -12.05 9.22
CA ASP A 25 11.17 -13.17 10.10
C ASP A 25 9.64 -13.34 10.15
N PRO A 26 9.12 -14.57 10.04
CA PRO A 26 7.70 -14.79 10.20
C PRO A 26 7.27 -14.33 11.61
N PRO A 27 6.12 -13.65 11.75
CA PRO A 27 5.69 -13.13 13.04
C PRO A 27 5.60 -14.28 14.05
N GLU A 28 6.23 -14.09 15.21
CA GLU A 28 6.30 -15.09 16.29
C GLU A 28 4.91 -15.37 16.89
N ASP A 29 4.05 -14.34 16.96
CA ASP A 29 2.67 -14.43 17.42
C ASP A 29 1.68 -14.10 16.30
N LYS A 30 0.76 -15.04 16.03
CA LYS A 30 -0.30 -14.92 15.01
C LYS A 30 -1.68 -14.73 15.64
N SER A 31 -1.73 -14.40 16.93
CA SER A 31 -2.97 -14.04 17.60
C SER A 31 -3.58 -12.79 16.99
N THR A 32 -4.92 -12.71 17.02
CA THR A 32 -5.66 -11.55 16.53
C THR A 32 -5.16 -10.23 17.16
N ALA A 33 -4.84 -10.27 18.46
CA ALA A 33 -4.33 -9.12 19.19
C ALA A 33 -2.92 -8.73 18.72
N ALA A 34 -2.01 -9.69 18.53
CA ALA A 34 -0.66 -9.41 18.05
C ALA A 34 -0.67 -8.81 16.65
N ILE A 35 -1.45 -9.37 15.72
CA ILE A 35 -1.56 -8.84 14.34
C ILE A 35 -2.08 -7.40 14.34
N TYR A 36 -3.10 -7.11 15.16
CA TYR A 36 -3.66 -5.77 15.28
C TYR A 36 -2.63 -4.76 15.83
N VAL A 37 -1.90 -5.15 16.87
CA VAL A 37 -0.84 -4.30 17.47
C VAL A 37 0.31 -4.10 16.49
N GLU A 38 0.75 -5.15 15.79
CA GLU A 38 1.82 -5.05 14.80
C GLU A 38 1.47 -4.10 13.65
N LEU A 39 0.22 -4.12 13.18
CA LEU A 39 -0.28 -3.15 12.21
C LEU A 39 -0.16 -1.72 12.75
N TRP A 40 -0.65 -1.48 13.97
CA TRP A 40 -0.60 -0.17 14.60
C TRP A 40 0.85 0.35 14.73
N GLU A 41 1.76 -0.50 15.24
CA GLU A 41 3.16 -0.15 15.43
C GLU A 41 3.90 0.09 14.10
N THR A 42 3.51 -0.62 13.04
CA THR A 42 4.10 -0.43 11.71
C THR A 42 3.84 1.00 11.21
N PHE A 43 2.62 1.50 11.41
CA PHE A 43 2.29 2.88 11.10
C PHE A 43 2.93 3.85 12.08
N ASP A 44 2.95 3.55 13.38
CA ASP A 44 3.59 4.39 14.40
C ASP A 44 5.07 4.67 14.07
N ARG A 45 5.79 3.66 13.55
CA ARG A 45 7.20 3.80 13.15
C ARG A 45 7.40 4.47 11.79
N GLY A 46 6.51 4.24 10.84
CA GLY A 46 6.75 4.50 9.41
C GLY A 46 5.89 5.58 8.76
N TYR A 47 4.78 5.95 9.38
CA TYR A 47 3.81 6.86 8.78
C TYR A 47 4.13 8.31 9.13
N ALA A 48 4.62 9.07 8.14
CA ALA A 48 5.08 10.44 8.36
C ALA A 48 3.96 11.48 8.68
N PRO A 49 2.76 11.45 8.09
CA PRO A 49 1.87 12.61 8.11
C PRO A 49 0.85 12.61 9.26
N PHE A 50 1.12 11.96 10.41
CA PHE A 50 0.20 11.98 11.56
C PHE A 50 -0.14 13.40 12.02
N GLU A 51 0.86 14.27 12.18
CA GLU A 51 0.68 15.66 12.65
C GLU A 51 -0.16 16.49 11.68
N VAL A 52 0.13 16.38 10.38
CA VAL A 52 -0.58 17.11 9.32
C VAL A 52 -2.05 16.70 9.26
N ARG A 53 -2.36 15.46 9.62
CA ARG A 53 -3.71 14.90 9.62
C ARG A 53 -4.42 15.07 10.96
N ALA A 54 -3.74 15.63 11.98
CA ALA A 54 -4.27 15.83 13.33
C ALA A 54 -4.87 14.55 13.95
N VAL A 55 -4.22 13.40 13.70
CA VAL A 55 -4.67 12.10 14.20
C VAL A 55 -4.01 11.82 15.55
N ASP A 56 -4.83 11.50 16.57
CA ASP A 56 -4.33 10.92 17.82
C ASP A 56 -4.14 9.41 17.63
N TRP A 57 -2.96 9.05 17.10
CA TRP A 57 -2.63 7.67 16.75
C TRP A 57 -2.47 6.78 17.98
N ALA A 58 -1.88 7.29 19.05
CA ALA A 58 -1.72 6.56 20.30
C ALA A 58 -3.06 6.12 20.87
N ALA A 59 -4.04 7.02 20.93
CA ALA A 59 -5.37 6.66 21.42
C ALA A 59 -6.17 5.81 20.40
N ALA A 60 -5.81 5.81 19.12
CA ALA A 60 -6.50 5.01 18.10
C ALA A 60 -6.36 3.50 18.34
N LEU A 61 -5.21 3.06 18.88
CA LEU A 61 -4.97 1.65 19.24
C LEU A 61 -6.06 1.11 20.16
N ASP A 62 -6.41 1.87 21.20
CA ASP A 62 -7.39 1.43 22.19
C ASP A 62 -8.83 1.68 21.72
N ARG A 63 -9.08 2.71 20.91
CA ARG A 63 -10.42 3.01 20.37
C ARG A 63 -10.97 1.87 19.52
N HIS A 64 -10.11 1.24 18.72
CA HIS A 64 -10.52 0.26 17.71
C HIS A 64 -10.07 -1.17 18.02
N ARG A 65 -9.51 -1.42 19.21
CA ARG A 65 -8.99 -2.73 19.59
C ARG A 65 -10.08 -3.80 19.52
N PRO A 66 -9.88 -4.90 18.77
CA PRO A 66 -10.82 -6.01 18.77
C PRO A 66 -10.76 -6.78 20.10
N ALA A 67 -11.82 -7.53 20.41
CA ALA A 67 -11.81 -8.43 21.55
C ALA A 67 -10.77 -9.56 21.39
N ASP A 68 -10.26 -10.08 22.51
CA ASP A 68 -9.35 -11.22 22.49
C ASP A 68 -10.02 -12.45 21.85
N GLY A 69 -9.32 -13.10 20.93
CA GLY A 69 -9.87 -14.24 20.17
C GLY A 69 -10.95 -13.85 19.15
N ALA A 70 -11.06 -12.58 18.78
CA ALA A 70 -11.94 -12.13 17.71
C ALA A 70 -11.66 -12.86 16.39
N SER A 71 -12.72 -13.03 15.59
CA SER A 71 -12.63 -13.65 14.27
C SER A 71 -11.78 -12.80 13.32
N GLU A 72 -11.30 -13.41 12.23
CA GLU A 72 -10.59 -12.70 11.17
C GLU A 72 -11.41 -11.53 10.58
N ASP A 73 -12.74 -11.66 10.51
CA ASP A 73 -13.61 -10.58 10.03
C ASP A 73 -13.64 -9.41 11.02
N ALA A 74 -13.70 -9.70 12.32
CA ALA A 74 -13.62 -8.68 13.35
C ALA A 74 -12.23 -8.03 13.40
N LEU A 75 -11.15 -8.80 13.18
CA LEU A 75 -9.81 -8.25 13.00
C LEU A 75 -9.73 -7.31 11.80
N PHE A 76 -10.23 -7.76 10.64
CA PHE A 76 -10.20 -6.95 9.42
C PHE A 76 -11.00 -5.65 9.60
N GLN A 77 -12.16 -5.71 10.26
CA GLN A 77 -12.96 -4.53 10.56
C GLN A 77 -12.24 -3.58 11.52
N ALA A 78 -11.72 -4.07 12.64
CA ALA A 78 -10.96 -3.27 13.61
C ALA A 78 -9.73 -2.60 12.97
N SER A 79 -8.98 -3.33 12.14
CA SER A 79 -7.85 -2.80 11.38
C SER A 79 -8.29 -1.76 10.35
N SER A 80 -9.41 -1.96 9.68
CA SER A 80 -9.99 -0.99 8.74
C SER A 80 -10.38 0.30 9.45
N ASP A 81 -11.06 0.19 10.60
CA ASP A 81 -11.49 1.33 11.41
C ASP A 81 -10.29 2.10 11.99
N LEU A 82 -9.25 1.39 12.43
CA LEU A 82 -7.98 1.99 12.83
C LEU A 82 -7.35 2.81 11.69
N LEU A 83 -7.22 2.22 10.51
CA LEU A 83 -6.62 2.90 9.35
C LEU A 83 -7.51 4.03 8.81
N ALA A 84 -8.83 3.97 9.01
CA ALA A 84 -9.76 5.02 8.60
C ALA A 84 -9.48 6.37 9.27
N GLU A 85 -8.92 6.37 10.49
CA GLU A 85 -8.52 7.58 11.22
C GLU A 85 -7.51 8.43 10.42
N LEU A 86 -6.75 7.80 9.51
CA LEU A 86 -5.74 8.49 8.70
C LEU A 86 -6.34 9.33 7.56
N ASP A 87 -7.55 9.01 7.09
CA ASP A 87 -8.17 9.63 5.91
C ASP A 87 -7.19 9.79 4.71
N ASP A 88 -6.46 8.72 4.38
CA ASP A 88 -5.43 8.70 3.34
C ASP A 88 -5.81 7.78 2.17
N GLY A 89 -5.72 8.29 0.94
CA GLY A 89 -6.09 7.54 -0.26
C GLY A 89 -5.05 6.49 -0.66
N HIS A 90 -3.82 6.60 -0.14
CA HIS A 90 -2.73 5.67 -0.42
C HIS A 90 -2.62 4.56 0.63
N VAL A 91 -3.33 4.69 1.74
CA VAL A 91 -3.41 3.65 2.76
C VAL A 91 -4.55 2.71 2.39
N VAL A 92 -4.17 1.49 2.05
CA VAL A 92 -5.09 0.42 1.65
C VAL A 92 -4.87 -0.81 2.51
N LEU A 93 -5.95 -1.51 2.85
CA LEU A 93 -5.90 -2.80 3.52
C LEU A 93 -6.42 -3.88 2.56
N VAL A 94 -5.61 -4.92 2.40
CA VAL A 94 -5.91 -6.06 1.53
C VAL A 94 -5.80 -7.33 2.35
N ALA A 95 -6.82 -8.18 2.28
CA ALA A 95 -6.82 -9.49 2.91
C ALA A 95 -7.44 -10.53 1.97
N PRO A 96 -6.99 -11.80 2.01
CA PRO A 96 -7.57 -12.87 1.21
C PRO A 96 -9.08 -12.98 1.43
N GLY A 97 -9.82 -13.13 0.32
CA GLY A 97 -11.28 -13.31 0.33
C GLY A 97 -12.09 -12.08 0.76
N ARG A 98 -11.45 -10.91 0.94
CA ARG A 98 -12.11 -9.69 1.39
C ARG A 98 -11.99 -8.56 0.34
N PRO A 99 -12.97 -7.65 0.25
CA PRO A 99 -12.85 -6.46 -0.58
C PRO A 99 -11.65 -5.61 -0.15
N LEU A 100 -11.05 -4.92 -1.11
CA LEU A 100 -10.04 -3.91 -0.83
C LEU A 100 -10.67 -2.76 -0.02
N PHE A 101 -10.01 -2.36 1.06
CA PHE A 101 -10.39 -1.21 1.86
C PHE A 101 -9.43 -0.04 1.59
N VAL A 102 -9.97 1.17 1.47
CA VAL A 102 -9.20 2.43 1.33
C VAL A 102 -9.48 3.33 2.53
N ALA A 103 -8.44 3.87 3.16
CA ALA A 103 -8.58 4.70 4.36
C ALA A 103 -9.19 6.09 4.10
N LYS A 104 -9.11 6.62 2.88
CA LYS A 104 -9.80 7.86 2.51
C LYS A 104 -11.31 7.68 2.42
N GLN A 105 -12.05 8.49 3.15
CA GLN A 105 -13.51 8.43 3.16
C GLN A 105 -14.11 8.67 1.76
N THR A 106 -13.61 9.64 1.01
CA THR A 106 -14.16 9.99 -0.32
C THR A 106 -14.05 8.85 -1.34
N PHE A 107 -13.08 7.95 -1.20
CA PHE A 107 -13.00 6.74 -2.03
C PHE A 107 -14.03 5.71 -1.60
N ARG A 108 -14.24 5.52 -0.29
CA ARG A 108 -15.27 4.58 0.23
C ARG A 108 -16.68 5.02 -0.11
N ASP A 109 -16.94 6.33 -0.03
CA ASP A 109 -18.25 6.92 -0.30
C ASP A 109 -18.48 7.17 -1.80
N ASN A 110 -17.46 6.90 -2.65
CA ASN A 110 -17.45 7.21 -4.08
C ASN A 110 -17.80 8.68 -4.38
N THR A 111 -17.42 9.57 -3.47
CA THR A 111 -17.57 11.03 -3.58
C THR A 111 -16.27 11.71 -3.99
N PHE A 112 -15.24 10.94 -4.35
CA PHE A 112 -14.00 11.46 -4.91
C PHE A 112 -14.29 12.14 -6.25
N GLY A 113 -14.59 13.42 -6.18
CA GLY A 113 -14.55 14.33 -7.31
C GLY A 113 -13.12 14.82 -7.47
N LEU A 114 -12.57 14.69 -8.66
CA LEU A 114 -11.50 15.59 -9.05
C LEU A 114 -12.16 16.98 -9.13
N ASP A 115 -11.55 18.02 -8.55
CA ASP A 115 -11.95 19.44 -8.75
C ASP A 115 -11.73 19.92 -10.20
N ILE A 116 -11.66 18.95 -11.11
CA ILE A 116 -11.25 19.05 -12.48
C ILE A 116 -12.29 18.24 -13.26
N ASP A 117 -13.00 18.90 -14.16
CA ASP A 117 -13.86 18.22 -15.12
C ASP A 117 -12.96 17.47 -16.12
N LEU A 118 -12.70 16.19 -15.83
CA LEU A 118 -11.94 15.31 -16.72
C LEU A 118 -12.56 15.25 -18.12
N GLY A 119 -13.87 15.37 -18.24
CA GLY A 119 -14.55 15.40 -19.53
C GLY A 119 -14.18 16.64 -20.35
N ILE A 120 -13.99 17.80 -19.71
CA ILE A 120 -13.46 19.00 -20.38
C ILE A 120 -11.99 18.79 -20.76
N ILE A 121 -11.15 18.29 -19.85
CA ILE A 121 -9.73 18.05 -20.14
C ILE A 121 -9.57 17.12 -21.35
N ILE A 122 -10.23 15.97 -21.30
CA ILE A 122 -10.18 14.96 -22.36
C ILE A 122 -10.67 15.56 -23.68
N ARG A 123 -11.81 16.28 -23.68
CA ARG A 123 -12.39 16.81 -24.93
C ARG A 123 -11.64 17.99 -25.52
N GLN A 124 -11.04 18.85 -24.70
CA GLN A 124 -10.46 20.12 -25.17
C GLN A 124 -8.94 20.10 -25.28
N PHE A 125 -8.26 19.30 -24.46
CA PHE A 125 -6.81 19.37 -24.33
C PHE A 125 -6.10 18.09 -24.77
N THR A 126 -6.80 16.97 -24.91
CA THR A 126 -6.18 15.71 -25.33
C THR A 126 -6.50 15.37 -26.78
N GLU A 127 -5.52 14.87 -27.51
CA GLU A 127 -5.63 14.36 -28.89
C GLU A 127 -6.30 12.99 -28.94
N GLY A 128 -6.48 12.35 -27.79
CA GLY A 128 -7.15 11.07 -27.63
C GLY A 128 -7.00 10.49 -26.23
N LEU A 129 -7.85 9.53 -25.90
CA LEU A 129 -7.73 8.68 -24.72
C LEU A 129 -7.11 7.35 -25.11
N PHE A 130 -6.11 6.95 -24.35
CA PHE A 130 -5.37 5.73 -24.54
C PHE A 130 -5.39 4.91 -23.24
N THR A 131 -5.14 3.62 -23.37
CA THR A 131 -5.09 2.69 -22.24
C THR A 131 -3.77 1.93 -22.29
N SER A 132 -3.07 1.86 -21.16
CA SER A 132 -1.86 1.04 -20.99
C SER A 132 -1.93 0.33 -19.65
N GLY A 133 -2.12 -0.99 -19.67
CA GLY A 133 -2.39 -1.77 -18.46
C GLY A 133 -3.64 -1.28 -17.73
N ALA A 134 -3.50 -1.01 -16.43
CA ALA A 134 -4.58 -0.46 -15.59
C ALA A 134 -4.74 1.08 -15.71
N ALA A 135 -3.81 1.76 -16.37
CA ALA A 135 -3.84 3.21 -16.51
C ALA A 135 -4.61 3.63 -17.77
N ARG A 136 -5.47 4.63 -17.62
CA ARG A 136 -6.08 5.37 -18.73
C ARG A 136 -5.47 6.77 -18.72
N TYR A 137 -5.07 7.25 -19.89
CA TYR A 137 -4.39 8.53 -20.03
C TYR A 137 -4.84 9.26 -21.30
N GLY A 138 -4.76 10.58 -21.30
CA GLY A 138 -4.89 11.42 -22.49
C GLY A 138 -3.52 11.77 -23.07
N ALA A 139 -3.41 11.97 -24.38
CA ALA A 139 -2.20 12.57 -24.97
C ALA A 139 -2.43 14.07 -25.21
N LEU A 140 -1.62 14.94 -24.62
CA LEU A 140 -1.57 16.37 -24.92
C LEU A 140 -0.71 16.62 -26.18
N PRO A 141 -0.85 17.78 -26.84
CA PRO A 141 0.00 18.14 -27.97
C PRO A 141 1.50 18.02 -27.65
N GLY A 142 2.25 17.44 -28.58
CA GLY A 142 3.68 17.15 -28.40
C GLY A 142 3.98 15.83 -27.69
N ASP A 143 3.09 14.85 -27.80
CA ASP A 143 3.25 13.48 -27.29
C ASP A 143 3.42 13.37 -25.76
N VAL A 144 2.79 14.28 -25.01
CA VAL A 144 2.84 14.26 -23.53
C VAL A 144 1.64 13.50 -22.97
N ALA A 145 1.88 12.38 -22.29
CA ALA A 145 0.82 11.65 -21.59
C ALA A 145 0.36 12.37 -20.32
N TYR A 146 -0.95 12.47 -20.12
CA TYR A 146 -1.62 13.01 -18.94
C TYR A 146 -2.52 11.92 -18.34
N VAL A 147 -2.25 11.54 -17.09
CA VAL A 147 -2.98 10.49 -16.35
C VAL A 147 -3.97 11.14 -15.38
#